data_AF-A0A5N9ART0-F1
#
_entry.id   AF-A0A5N9ART0-F1
#
_cell.length_a   1.000
_cell.length_b   1.000
_cell.length_c   1.000
_cell.angle_alpha   90.00
_cell.angle_beta   90.00
_cell.angle_gamma   90.00
#
_symmetry.space_group_name_H-M   'P 1'
#
loop_
_entity.id
_entity.type
_entity.pdbx_description
1 polymer ?
#
loop_
_entity_poly.entity_id
_entity_poly.type
_entity_poly.pdbx_seq_one_letter_code
_entity_poly.pdbx_strand_id
1 'polypeptide(L)' 'MTIYKLLKSGDIPANRVGHQWRFFRSDIDAWIRSKPVHEESQAAS' A
#
# COMPACT_ATOMS: atom_id res chain seq x y z
N MET A 1 7.17 -8.99 -2.75
CA MET A 1 7.18 -7.52 -2.54
C MET A 1 7.06 -7.26 -1.04
N THR A 2 7.83 -6.34 -0.44
CA THR A 2 7.71 -6.02 1.01
C THR A 2 7.29 -4.57 1.21
N ILE A 3 6.60 -4.27 2.32
CA ILE A 3 6.23 -2.91 2.71
C ILE A 3 7.45 -1.97 2.75
N TYR A 4 8.61 -2.47 3.18
CA TYR A 4 9.84 -1.67 3.22
C TYR A 4 10.26 -1.16 1.83
N LYS A 5 10.12 -2.00 0.78
CA LYS A 5 10.47 -1.58 -0.59
C LYS A 5 9.55 -0.46 -1.07
N LEU A 6 8.24 -0.57 -0.79
CA LEU A 6 7.23 0.46 -1.11
C LEU A 6 7.51 1.79 -0.39
N LEU A 7 7.93 1.72 0.87
CA LEU A 7 8.30 2.91 1.64
C LEU A 7 9.56 3.58 1.09
N LYS A 8 10.55 2.79 0.65
CA LYS A 8 11.78 3.31 0.06
C LYS A 8 11.55 3.95 -1.31
N SER A 9 10.65 3.41 -2.13
CA SER A 9 10.31 3.97 -3.44
C SER A 9 9.33 5.15 -3.35
N GLY A 10 8.64 5.34 -2.22
CA GLY A 10 7.61 6.36 -2.08
C GLY A 10 6.27 5.96 -2.70
N ASP A 11 6.08 4.68 -3.01
CA ASP A 11 4.90 4.17 -3.71
C ASP A 11 3.69 3.98 -2.80
N ILE A 12 3.85 4.13 -1.49
CA ILE A 12 2.79 4.01 -0.47
C ILE A 12 2.69 5.32 0.32
N PRO A 13 1.49 5.88 0.52
CA PRO A 13 1.33 7.11 1.30
C PRO A 13 1.70 6.86 2.76
N ALA A 14 2.81 7.44 3.20
CA ALA A 14 3.33 7.29 4.55
C ALA A 14 4.18 8.50 4.96
N ASN A 15 4.15 8.82 6.25
CA ASN A 15 4.99 9.87 6.84
C ASN A 15 5.99 9.26 7.81
N ARG A 16 7.25 9.68 7.73
CA ARG A 16 8.27 9.27 8.70
C ARG A 16 8.16 10.16 9.94
N VAL A 17 7.87 9.55 11.09
CA VAL A 17 7.83 10.23 12.39
C VAL A 17 8.80 9.53 13.32
N GLY A 18 9.96 10.15 13.52
CA GLY A 18 11.10 9.55 14.20
C GLY A 18 11.50 8.22 13.54
N HIS A 19 11.40 7.14 14.31
CA HIS A 19 11.83 5.81 13.86
C HIS A 19 10.69 4.99 13.24
N GLN A 20 9.47 5.56 13.18
CA GLN A 20 8.27 4.87 12.73
C GLN A 20 7.74 5.47 11.43
N TRP A 21 7.05 4.63 10.68
CA TRP A 21 6.21 5.06 9.56
C TRP A 21 4.78 5.18 10.05
N ARG A 22 4.18 6.34 9.83
CA ARG A 22 2.79 6.63 10.12
C ARG A 22 1.99 6.59 8.83
N PHE A 23 0.80 6.02 8.94
CA PHE A 23 -0.12 5.81 7.85
C PHE A 23 -1.45 6.42 8.26
N PHE A 24 -1.95 7.36 7.45
CA PHE A 24 -3.31 7.84 7.62
C PHE A 24 -4.26 6.85 6.98
N ARG A 25 -5.28 6.45 7.75
CA ARG A 25 -6.20 5.39 7.33
C ARG A 25 -6.91 5.75 6.02
N SER A 26 -7.37 7.00 5.90
CA SER A 26 -8.00 7.54 4.69
C SER A 26 -7.14 7.35 3.44
N ASP A 27 -5.85 7.68 3.56
CA ASP A 27 -4.94 7.76 2.42
C ASP A 27 -4.54 6.35 1.97
N ILE A 28 -4.34 5.44 2.92
CA ILE A 28 -4.09 4.04 2.62
C ILE A 28 -5.31 3.36 2.02
N ASP A 29 -6.50 3.60 2.56
CA ASP A 29 -7.73 3.02 2.01
C ASP A 29 -7.96 3.51 0.56
N ALA A 30 -7.75 4.80 0.30
CA ALA A 30 -7.83 5.35 -1.05
C ALA A 30 -6.76 4.76 -1.97
N TRP A 31 -5.52 4.65 -1.50
CA TRP A 31 -4.42 4.06 -2.27
C TRP A 31 -4.67 2.60 -2.63
N ILE A 32 -5.13 1.77 -1.67
CA ILE A 32 -5.48 0.36 -1.93
C ILE A 32 -6.58 0.27 -2.98
N ARG A 33 -7.63 1.08 -2.87
CA ARG A 33 -8.75 1.10 -3.82
C ARG A 33 -8.37 1.63 -5.20
N SER A 34 -7.37 2.51 -5.28
CA SER A 34 -6.85 3.04 -6.55
C SER A 34 -5.99 2.05 -7.32
N LYS A 35 -5.48 1.01 -6.64
CA LYS A 35 -4.76 -0.03 -7.35
C LYS A 35 -5.75 -0.85 -8.16
N PRO A 36 -5.43 -1.17 -9.42
CA PRO A 36 -6.21 -2.16 -10.14
C PRO A 36 -6.24 -3.40 -9.26
N VAL A 37 -7.45 -3.88 -8.95
CA VAL A 37 -7.60 -5.19 -8.35
C VAL A 37 -6.99 -6.13 -9.37
N HIS A 38 -5.80 -6.65 -9.09
CA HIS A 38 -5.38 -7.88 -9.73
C HIS A 38 -6.35 -8.92 -9.17
N GLU A 39 -7.52 -9.03 -9.80
CA GLU A 39 -8.33 -10.22 -9.71
C GLU A 39 -7.42 -11.32 -10.22
N GLU A 40 -6.85 -12.09 -9.29
CA GLU A 40 -6.50 -13.47 -9.57
C GLU A 40 -7.82 -14.14 -9.98
N SER A 41 -8.14 -14.06 -11.28
CA SER A 41 -9.23 -14.77 -11.95
C SER A 41 -8.99 -16.29 -11.95
N GLN A 42 -8.57 -16.85 -10.82
CA GLN A 42 -8.20 -18.26 -10.71
C GLN A 42 -8.59 -18.84 -9.34
N ALA A 43 -9.89 -18.78 -9.04
CA ALA A 43 -10.52 -19.72 -8.10
C ALA A 43 -12.00 -19.91 -8.48
N ALA A 44 -12.24 -20.15 -9.77
CA ALA A 44 -13.45 -20.77 -10.28
C ALA A 44 -13.07 -21.66 -11.46
N SER A 45 -12.46 -22.81 -11.16
CA SER A 45 -12.44 -24.02 -12.00
C SER A 45 -11.99 -25.19 -11.14
#